data_AF-A0A525VJV4-F1
#
_entry.id   AF-A0A525VJV4-F1
#
_cell.length_a   1.000
_cell.length_b   1.000
_cell.length_c   1.000
_cell.angle_alpha   90.00
_cell.angle_beta   90.00
_cell.angle_gamma   90.00
#
_symmetry.space_group_name_H-M   'P 1'
#
loop_
_entity.id
_entity.type
_entity.pdbx_description
1 polymer ?
#
loop_
_entity_poly.entity_id
_entity_poly.type
_entity_poly.pdbx_seq_one_letter_code
_entity_poly.pdbx_strand_id
1 'polypeptide(L)'
;MCLEGSEWGGAPFDTPDFKKEQTYISASAYAVFASGIPAIESDKHRLITTVHGGIGKDLDRFSASRLPGRPTGFEWEALSLPTMPGVQFNELFPRRYAIASVTYRYEALFFLYPYVTATYGFVERPRFTTEGIRNTTDSLPALGGGLVTGAPWKSQIELNYSYNFGIFRDPGGAPPTRGGHGAFILWSKEL
;
A
#
# COMPACT_ATOMS: atom_id res chain seq x y z
N MET A 1 26.86 26.15 -25.38
CA MET A 1 27.27 25.35 -24.21
C MET A 1 26.07 24.49 -23.87
N CYS A 2 26.07 23.24 -24.36
CA CYS A 2 24.93 22.33 -24.24
C CYS A 2 24.98 21.65 -22.86
N LEU A 3 23.88 21.71 -22.13
CA LEU A 3 23.69 20.98 -20.88
C LEU A 3 23.31 19.54 -21.26
N GLU A 4 24.23 18.60 -21.02
CA GLU A 4 24.01 17.16 -21.19
C GLU A 4 23.02 16.66 -20.13
N GLY A 5 21.85 16.22 -20.59
CA GLY A 5 20.81 15.62 -19.76
C GLY A 5 21.18 14.23 -19.28
N SER A 6 21.90 14.13 -18.16
CA SER A 6 22.29 12.86 -17.54
C SER A 6 21.74 12.62 -16.13
N GLU A 7 21.02 13.56 -15.51
CA GLU A 7 20.46 13.38 -14.17
C GLU A 7 18.92 13.28 -14.18
N TRP A 8 18.39 12.30 -14.93
CA TRP A 8 17.01 11.85 -14.75
C TRP A 8 16.92 10.87 -13.57
N GLY A 9 16.91 11.42 -12.35
CA GLY A 9 16.69 10.66 -11.12
C GLY A 9 17.59 11.16 -10.01
N GLY A 10 16.99 11.77 -8.99
CA GLY A 10 17.68 12.42 -7.87
C GLY A 10 18.63 11.51 -7.07
N ALA A 11 19.20 12.11 -6.02
CA ALA A 11 20.29 11.58 -5.19
C ALA A 11 20.27 10.06 -4.94
N PRO A 12 21.45 9.42 -4.94
CA PRO A 12 21.62 8.00 -5.23
C PRO A 12 21.07 7.13 -4.10
N PHE A 13 19.91 6.52 -4.31
CA PHE A 13 19.65 5.19 -3.73
C PHE A 13 20.73 4.27 -4.30
N ASP A 14 21.71 3.84 -3.48
CA ASP A 14 22.83 2.95 -3.85
C ASP A 14 23.05 2.89 -5.36
N THR A 15 23.73 3.91 -5.91
CA THR A 15 23.95 4.05 -7.37
C THR A 15 24.34 2.68 -7.93
N PRO A 16 23.49 2.06 -8.77
CA PRO A 16 23.78 0.73 -9.27
C PRO A 16 25.10 0.79 -10.01
N ASP A 17 26.09 0.01 -9.57
CA ASP A 17 27.25 -0.23 -10.41
C ASP A 17 26.78 -1.11 -11.57
N PHE A 18 26.41 -0.47 -12.68
CA PHE A 18 25.90 -1.12 -13.88
C PHE A 18 26.89 -2.13 -14.48
N LYS A 19 28.12 -2.19 -13.98
CA LYS A 19 29.17 -3.15 -14.37
C LYS A 19 29.28 -4.34 -13.41
N LYS A 20 28.52 -4.37 -12.32
CA LYS A 20 28.66 -5.37 -11.26
C LYS A 20 27.31 -6.00 -10.93
N GLU A 21 27.19 -7.29 -11.19
CA GLU A 21 26.03 -8.07 -10.72
C GLU A 21 26.02 -8.08 -9.20
N GLN A 22 24.88 -7.70 -8.61
CA GLN A 22 24.69 -7.71 -7.17
C GLN A 22 23.74 -8.85 -6.79
N THR A 23 24.23 -9.76 -5.96
CA THR A 23 23.37 -10.79 -5.36
C THR A 23 22.54 -10.15 -4.26
N TYR A 24 21.22 -10.29 -4.36
CA TYR A 24 20.29 -9.84 -3.33
C TYR A 24 19.50 -11.01 -2.78
N ILE A 25 18.97 -10.85 -1.58
CA ILE A 25 17.99 -11.78 -1.01
C ILE A 25 16.76 -10.99 -0.55
N SER A 26 15.60 -11.51 -0.91
CA SER A 26 14.30 -10.98 -0.52
C SER A 26 13.41 -12.15 -0.10
N ALA A 27 12.70 -11.96 1.01
CA ALA A 27 11.71 -12.90 1.49
C ALA A 27 10.47 -12.13 1.93
N SER A 28 9.31 -12.58 1.52
CA SER A 28 8.02 -12.03 1.93
C SER A 28 7.05 -13.14 2.30
N ALA A 29 6.11 -12.81 3.17
CA ALA A 29 5.04 -13.70 3.58
C ALA A 29 3.76 -12.89 3.79
N TYR A 30 2.62 -13.55 3.58
CA TYR A 30 1.32 -12.96 3.85
C TYR A 30 0.38 -13.99 4.46
N ALA A 31 -0.59 -13.51 5.22
CA ALA A 31 -1.66 -14.31 5.79
C ALA A 31 -2.98 -13.53 5.73
N VAL A 32 -4.07 -14.25 5.46
CA VAL A 32 -5.42 -13.69 5.39
C VAL A 32 -6.34 -14.55 6.25
N PHE A 33 -7.12 -13.90 7.10
CA PHE A 33 -8.13 -14.51 7.95
C PHE A 33 -9.47 -13.86 7.67
N ALA A 34 -10.52 -14.65 7.54
CA ALA A 34 -11.89 -14.17 7.36
C ALA A 34 -12.82 -14.86 8.36
N SER A 35 -13.60 -14.09 9.10
CA SER A 35 -14.54 -14.60 10.10
C SER A 35 -15.81 -13.77 10.16
N GLY A 36 -16.83 -14.27 10.87
CA GLY A 36 -17.91 -13.41 11.38
C GLY A 36 -17.42 -12.51 12.51
N ILE A 37 -18.31 -11.65 13.04
CA ILE A 37 -18.03 -10.89 14.26
C ILE A 37 -18.39 -11.75 15.47
N PRO A 38 -17.45 -12.00 16.42
CA PRO A 38 -17.77 -12.67 17.66
C PRO A 38 -18.92 -11.96 18.39
N ALA A 39 -19.86 -12.73 18.95
CA ALA A 39 -21.07 -12.24 19.63
C ALA A 39 -22.16 -11.61 18.74
N ILE A 40 -22.02 -11.62 17.41
CA ILE A 40 -23.09 -11.25 16.48
C ILE A 40 -23.48 -12.47 15.65
N GLU A 41 -24.67 -13.02 15.89
CA GLU A 41 -25.23 -14.15 15.13
C GLU A 41 -25.84 -13.65 13.81
N SER A 42 -24.99 -13.28 12.86
CA SER A 42 -25.43 -12.87 11.53
C SER A 42 -24.33 -13.02 10.49
N ASP A 43 -24.67 -13.62 9.36
CA ASP A 43 -23.77 -13.82 8.22
C ASP A 43 -23.46 -12.53 7.46
N LYS A 44 -24.20 -11.45 7.74
CA LYS A 44 -24.04 -10.13 7.12
C LYS A 44 -22.78 -9.41 7.57
N HIS A 45 -22.18 -9.81 8.68
CA HIS A 45 -21.00 -9.16 9.25
C HIS A 45 -19.76 -9.99 8.97
N ARG A 46 -18.78 -9.41 8.29
CA ARG A 46 -17.51 -10.07 7.98
C ARG A 46 -16.36 -9.25 8.50
N LEU A 47 -15.45 -9.91 9.19
CA LEU A 47 -14.14 -9.38 9.58
C LEU A 47 -13.08 -10.05 8.71
N ILE A 48 -12.26 -9.26 8.04
CA ILE A 48 -11.16 -9.72 7.19
C ILE A 48 -9.88 -9.10 7.72
N THR A 49 -8.95 -9.94 8.17
CA THR A 49 -7.65 -9.52 8.67
C THR A 49 -6.58 -9.97 7.68
N THR A 50 -5.71 -9.05 7.27
CA THR A 50 -4.57 -9.34 6.41
C THR A 50 -3.28 -8.92 7.09
N VAL A 51 -2.26 -9.75 7.02
CA VAL A 51 -0.92 -9.42 7.47
C VAL A 51 0.05 -9.68 6.34
N HIS A 52 0.90 -8.70 6.04
CA HIS A 52 1.97 -8.80 5.04
C HIS A 52 3.29 -8.41 5.69
N GLY A 53 4.34 -9.17 5.41
CA GLY A 53 5.69 -8.85 5.88
C GLY A 53 6.72 -9.16 4.82
N GLY A 54 7.79 -8.39 4.81
CA GLY A 54 8.92 -8.62 3.93
C GLY A 54 10.22 -8.15 4.55
N ILE A 55 11.29 -8.86 4.22
CA ILE A 55 12.67 -8.53 4.57
C ILE A 55 13.57 -8.75 3.36
N GLY A 56 14.60 -7.93 3.23
CA GLY A 56 15.61 -8.15 2.22
C GLY A 56 16.92 -7.42 2.50
N LYS A 57 17.96 -7.93 1.86
CA LYS A 57 19.34 -7.47 2.01
C LYS A 57 19.91 -7.22 0.62
N ASP A 58 20.71 -6.16 0.54
CA ASP A 58 21.40 -5.75 -0.68
C ASP A 58 20.42 -5.50 -1.84
N LEU A 59 19.21 -4.99 -1.50
CA LEU A 59 18.18 -4.61 -2.47
C LEU A 59 18.48 -3.23 -3.06
N ASP A 60 18.26 -3.10 -4.37
CA ASP A 60 18.24 -1.85 -5.12
C ASP A 60 16.80 -1.40 -5.45
N ARG A 61 16.65 -0.28 -6.15
CA ARG A 61 15.32 0.25 -6.56
C ARG A 61 14.50 -0.71 -7.47
N PHE A 62 15.15 -1.69 -8.08
CA PHE A 62 14.51 -2.64 -9.00
C PHE A 62 14.08 -3.93 -8.31
N SER A 63 14.83 -4.36 -7.28
CA SER A 63 14.65 -5.57 -6.48
C SER A 63 13.96 -5.33 -5.13
N ALA A 64 13.88 -4.08 -4.66
CA ALA A 64 13.16 -3.73 -3.45
C ALA A 64 11.65 -4.02 -3.57
N SER A 65 11.04 -4.38 -2.43
CA SER A 65 9.59 -4.55 -2.35
C SER A 65 8.89 -3.23 -2.69
N ARG A 66 7.71 -3.32 -3.30
CA ARG A 66 6.88 -2.15 -3.63
C ARG A 66 5.62 -2.21 -2.79
N LEU A 67 5.34 -1.15 -2.04
CA LEU A 67 4.09 -1.02 -1.29
C LEU A 67 3.13 -0.10 -2.05
N PRO A 68 2.17 -0.65 -2.82
CA PRO A 68 1.19 0.16 -3.51
C PRO A 68 0.12 0.71 -2.55
N GLY A 69 -0.51 1.81 -2.98
CA GLY A 69 -1.70 2.38 -2.33
C GLY A 69 -2.84 1.36 -2.18
N ARG A 70 -3.07 0.57 -3.24
CA ARG A 70 -3.89 -0.64 -3.24
C ARG A 70 -3.73 -1.41 -4.57
N PRO A 71 -3.64 -2.74 -4.56
CA PRO A 71 -3.97 -3.57 -5.72
C PRO A 71 -5.49 -3.56 -5.96
N THR A 72 -5.91 -3.73 -7.20
CA THR A 72 -7.33 -3.84 -7.58
C THR A 72 -7.89 -5.13 -6.96
N GLY A 73 -9.08 -5.07 -6.35
CA GLY A 73 -9.65 -6.18 -5.57
C GLY A 73 -10.11 -7.42 -6.36
N PHE A 74 -9.58 -7.63 -7.58
CA PHE A 74 -10.08 -8.62 -8.53
C PHE A 74 -9.00 -9.52 -9.14
N GLU A 75 -7.74 -9.38 -8.75
CA GLU A 75 -6.69 -10.28 -9.23
C GLU A 75 -6.38 -11.34 -8.18
N TRP A 76 -6.12 -12.57 -8.62
CA TRP A 76 -5.67 -13.66 -7.76
C TRP A 76 -4.39 -13.29 -6.97
N GLU A 77 -3.59 -12.36 -7.50
CA GLU A 77 -2.40 -11.79 -6.86
C GLU A 77 -2.75 -10.72 -5.80
N ALA A 78 -3.96 -10.15 -5.81
CA ALA A 78 -4.35 -9.04 -4.93
C ALA A 78 -4.31 -9.38 -3.44
N LEU A 79 -4.46 -10.66 -3.08
CA LEU A 79 -4.30 -11.12 -1.69
C LEU A 79 -2.82 -11.18 -1.25
N SER A 80 -1.93 -11.52 -2.18
CA SER A 80 -0.49 -11.64 -1.92
C SER A 80 0.22 -10.29 -1.88
N LEU A 81 -0.38 -9.28 -2.52
CA LEU A 81 0.20 -7.94 -2.60
C LEU A 81 -0.11 -7.12 -1.34
N PRO A 82 0.90 -6.54 -0.69
CA PRO A 82 0.68 -5.65 0.44
C PRO A 82 -0.06 -4.38 -0.01
N THR A 83 -0.85 -3.83 0.89
CA THR A 83 -1.60 -2.58 0.63
C THR A 83 -1.24 -1.56 1.70
N MET A 84 -0.92 -0.34 1.29
CA MET A 84 -0.69 0.77 2.22
C MET A 84 -1.55 1.95 1.81
N PRO A 85 -2.73 2.15 2.42
CA PRO A 85 -3.63 3.21 2.01
C PRO A 85 -2.96 4.59 2.05
N GLY A 86 -3.36 5.49 1.16
CA GLY A 86 -2.79 6.83 1.06
C GLY A 86 -1.36 6.90 0.53
N VAL A 87 -0.76 5.80 0.06
CA VAL A 87 0.53 5.77 -0.65
C VAL A 87 0.29 5.81 -2.16
N GLN A 88 1.08 6.59 -2.90
CA GLN A 88 1.06 6.63 -4.36
C GLN A 88 1.76 5.41 -4.97
N PHE A 89 1.44 5.12 -6.23
CA PHE A 89 2.07 4.00 -6.92
C PHE A 89 3.59 4.17 -6.98
N ASN A 90 4.34 3.13 -6.57
CA ASN A 90 5.81 3.15 -6.51
C ASN A 90 6.42 4.26 -5.64
N GLU A 91 5.73 4.69 -4.57
CA GLU A 91 6.28 5.70 -3.65
C GLU A 91 7.22 5.09 -2.59
N LEU A 92 7.01 3.81 -2.21
CA LEU A 92 7.74 3.16 -1.13
C LEU A 92 8.52 1.94 -1.61
N PHE A 93 9.84 1.96 -1.33
CA PHE A 93 10.80 0.89 -1.65
C PHE A 93 11.45 0.32 -0.39
N PRO A 94 10.70 -0.32 0.53
CA PRO A 94 11.29 -0.82 1.75
C PRO A 94 12.18 -2.05 1.53
N ARG A 95 13.25 -2.09 2.31
CA ARG A 95 14.00 -3.33 2.55
C ARG A 95 13.31 -4.23 3.57
N ARG A 96 12.55 -3.64 4.49
CA ARG A 96 11.78 -4.38 5.50
C ARG A 96 10.49 -3.66 5.83
N TYR A 97 9.43 -4.43 5.91
CA TYR A 97 8.10 -3.92 6.23
C TYR A 97 7.27 -4.97 6.94
N ALA A 98 6.32 -4.51 7.73
CA ALA A 98 5.25 -5.31 8.31
C ALA A 98 3.96 -4.48 8.27
N ILE A 99 2.89 -5.03 7.74
CA ILE A 99 1.61 -4.35 7.54
C ILE A 99 0.52 -5.26 8.06
N ALA A 100 -0.34 -4.74 8.93
CA ALA A 100 -1.55 -5.42 9.36
C ALA A 100 -2.75 -4.55 9.00
N SER A 101 -3.79 -5.17 8.45
CA SER A 101 -5.06 -4.51 8.15
C SER A 101 -6.22 -5.33 8.68
N VAL A 102 -7.21 -4.64 9.22
CA VAL A 102 -8.48 -5.23 9.65
C VAL A 102 -9.59 -4.50 8.93
N THR A 103 -10.38 -5.24 8.15
CA THR A 103 -11.53 -4.75 7.40
C THR A 103 -12.79 -5.33 7.98
N TYR A 104 -13.71 -4.45 8.40
CA TYR A 104 -15.08 -4.81 8.67
C TYR A 104 -15.92 -4.53 7.43
N ARG A 105 -16.65 -5.54 6.94
CA ARG A 105 -17.57 -5.44 5.81
C ARG A 105 -18.96 -5.87 6.26
N TYR A 106 -19.96 -5.07 5.89
CA TYR A 106 -21.37 -5.33 6.20
C TYR A 106 -22.17 -5.53 4.91
N GLU A 107 -22.96 -6.58 4.85
CA GLU A 107 -23.95 -6.79 3.78
C GLU A 107 -25.23 -6.01 4.10
N ALA A 108 -25.33 -4.80 3.55
CA ALA A 108 -26.52 -3.96 3.72
C ALA A 108 -27.68 -4.47 2.84
N LEU A 109 -27.36 -4.89 1.62
CA LEU A 109 -28.24 -5.59 0.67
C LEU A 109 -27.41 -6.68 -0.01
N PHE A 110 -28.07 -7.64 -0.67
CA PHE A 110 -27.38 -8.75 -1.37
C PHE A 110 -26.35 -8.28 -2.42
N PHE A 111 -26.44 -7.03 -2.88
CA PHE A 111 -25.52 -6.40 -3.83
C PHE A 111 -24.74 -5.22 -3.24
N LEU A 112 -24.95 -4.82 -1.97
CA LEU A 112 -24.42 -3.59 -1.40
C LEU A 112 -23.62 -3.86 -0.12
N TYR A 113 -22.33 -3.59 -0.16
CA TYR A 113 -21.37 -3.96 0.87
C TYR A 113 -20.51 -2.77 1.30
N PRO A 114 -20.99 -1.91 2.23
CA PRO A 114 -20.13 -0.95 2.89
C PRO A 114 -19.05 -1.64 3.71
N TYR A 115 -17.87 -1.02 3.78
CA TYR A 115 -16.77 -1.50 4.60
C TYR A 115 -15.94 -0.36 5.19
N VAL A 116 -15.25 -0.68 6.29
CA VAL A 116 -14.23 0.17 6.90
C VAL A 116 -12.98 -0.67 7.14
N THR A 117 -11.83 -0.06 6.97
CA THR A 117 -10.53 -0.71 7.11
C THR A 117 -9.62 0.13 7.98
N ALA A 118 -9.02 -0.51 8.99
CA ALA A 118 -7.91 0.05 9.74
C ALA A 118 -6.63 -0.67 9.31
N THR A 119 -5.59 0.10 9.00
CA THR A 119 -4.28 -0.41 8.60
C THR A 119 -3.20 0.17 9.49
N TYR A 120 -2.23 -0.65 9.86
CA TYR A 120 -1.04 -0.22 10.57
C TYR A 120 0.19 -0.84 9.91
N GLY A 121 1.07 0.02 9.39
CA GLY A 121 2.33 -0.39 8.79
C GLY A 121 3.56 0.06 9.58
N PHE A 122 4.56 -0.80 9.67
CA PHE A 122 5.95 -0.43 9.93
C PHE A 122 6.73 -0.58 8.63
N VAL A 123 7.32 0.50 8.15
CA VAL A 123 8.00 0.51 6.85
C VAL A 123 9.36 1.19 6.99
N GLU A 124 10.43 0.46 6.68
CA GLU A 124 11.76 1.05 6.57
C GLU A 124 11.87 1.83 5.27
N ARG A 125 12.18 3.13 5.35
CA ARG A 125 12.32 4.01 4.20
C ARG A 125 13.65 4.75 4.23
N PRO A 126 14.30 4.92 3.08
CA PRO A 126 15.43 5.83 2.97
C PRO A 126 14.97 7.28 3.19
N ARG A 127 15.69 8.02 4.04
CA ARG A 127 15.48 9.46 4.27
C ARG A 127 16.74 10.23 3.95
N PHE A 128 16.57 11.35 3.26
CA PHE A 128 17.64 12.32 3.07
C PHE A 128 17.89 13.07 4.39
N THR A 129 19.11 12.99 4.89
CA THR A 129 19.60 13.73 6.05
C THR A 129 20.80 14.58 5.64
N THR A 130 21.21 15.51 6.49
CA THR A 130 22.41 16.34 6.25
C THR A 130 23.70 15.52 6.16
N GLU A 131 23.71 14.30 6.70
CA GLU A 131 24.83 13.37 6.72
C GLU A 131 24.76 12.31 5.60
N GLY A 132 23.73 12.37 4.73
CA GLY A 132 23.49 11.40 3.66
C GLY A 132 22.15 10.69 3.78
N ILE A 133 22.01 9.54 3.09
CA ILE A 133 20.77 8.74 3.11
C ILE A 133 20.79 7.78 4.29
N ARG A 134 19.77 7.84 5.15
CA ARG A 134 19.60 6.92 6.27
C ARG A 134 18.26 6.20 6.20
N ASN A 135 18.30 4.89 6.29
CA ASN A 135 17.10 4.08 6.43
C ASN A 135 16.49 4.27 7.83
N THR A 136 15.21 4.65 7.85
CA THR A 136 14.44 4.91 9.07
C THR A 136 13.14 4.13 9.01
N THR A 137 12.78 3.42 10.08
CA THR A 137 11.49 2.73 10.17
C THR A 137 10.42 3.70 10.64
N ASP A 138 9.38 3.86 9.84
CA ASP A 138 8.24 4.72 10.13
C ASP A 138 6.98 3.92 10.40
N SER A 139 6.14 4.43 11.29
CA SER A 139 4.77 3.97 11.44
C SER A 139 3.84 4.69 10.46
N LEU A 140 3.02 3.91 9.76
CA LEU A 140 2.04 4.36 8.77
C LEU A 140 0.65 3.86 9.18
N PRO A 141 0.04 4.41 10.25
CA PRO A 141 -1.35 4.14 10.55
C PRO A 141 -2.24 4.78 9.48
N ALA A 142 -3.27 4.06 9.05
CA ALA A 142 -4.26 4.54 8.09
C ALA A 142 -5.66 4.03 8.44
N LEU A 143 -6.65 4.84 8.09
CA LEU A 143 -8.07 4.48 8.15
C LEU A 143 -8.68 4.70 6.78
N GLY A 144 -9.57 3.82 6.37
CA GLY A 144 -10.31 3.96 5.14
C GLY A 144 -11.66 3.30 5.22
N GLY A 145 -12.46 3.53 4.21
CA GLY A 145 -13.75 2.94 4.06
C GLY A 145 -14.24 3.11 2.64
N GLY A 146 -15.26 2.33 2.32
CA GLY A 146 -15.77 2.32 0.98
C GLY A 146 -17.07 1.57 0.86
N LEU A 147 -17.50 1.48 -0.37
CA LEU A 147 -18.72 0.81 -0.77
C LEU A 147 -18.39 -0.05 -1.98
N VAL A 148 -18.69 -1.34 -1.87
CA VAL A 148 -18.74 -2.23 -3.02
C VAL A 148 -20.21 -2.44 -3.38
N THR A 149 -20.59 -2.19 -4.62
CA THR A 149 -21.93 -2.45 -5.12
C THR A 149 -21.92 -3.27 -6.40
N GLY A 150 -22.78 -4.27 -6.48
CA GLY A 150 -23.23 -4.81 -7.76
C GLY A 150 -23.96 -3.72 -8.54
N ALA A 151 -23.72 -3.67 -9.85
CA ALA A 151 -24.31 -2.73 -10.78
C ALA A 151 -24.90 -3.50 -11.99
N PRO A 152 -25.79 -2.88 -12.78
CA PRO A 152 -26.41 -3.53 -13.93
C PRO A 152 -25.39 -4.13 -14.90
N TRP A 153 -25.82 -5.08 -15.74
CA TRP A 153 -24.98 -5.75 -16.75
C TRP A 153 -23.81 -6.57 -16.19
N LYS A 154 -24.00 -7.23 -15.02
CA LYS A 154 -22.97 -8.04 -14.35
C LYS A 154 -21.69 -7.22 -14.10
N SER A 155 -21.89 -5.99 -13.62
CA SER A 155 -20.78 -5.11 -13.27
C SER A 155 -20.72 -4.90 -11.76
N GLN A 156 -19.55 -4.47 -11.30
CA GLN A 156 -19.31 -4.09 -9.92
C GLN A 156 -18.64 -2.73 -9.90
N ILE A 157 -19.12 -1.86 -9.02
CA ILE A 157 -18.51 -0.57 -8.73
C ILE A 157 -17.97 -0.60 -7.31
N GLU A 158 -16.75 -0.13 -7.14
CA GLU A 158 -16.16 0.12 -5.85
C GLU A 158 -15.76 1.58 -5.72
N LEU A 159 -16.19 2.19 -4.62
CA LEU A 159 -15.76 3.52 -4.19
C LEU A 159 -15.00 3.36 -2.89
N ASN A 160 -13.79 3.90 -2.81
CA ASN A 160 -12.96 3.85 -1.61
C ASN A 160 -12.37 5.22 -1.32
N TYR A 161 -12.31 5.55 -0.04
CA TYR A 161 -11.53 6.64 0.48
C TYR A 161 -10.69 6.17 1.67
N SER A 162 -9.48 6.70 1.79
CA SER A 162 -8.58 6.43 2.89
C SER A 162 -7.75 7.65 3.25
N TYR A 163 -7.29 7.66 4.49
CA TYR A 163 -6.39 8.65 5.04
C TYR A 163 -5.27 7.96 5.81
N ASN A 164 -4.03 8.26 5.44
CA ASN A 164 -2.83 7.78 6.11
C ASN A 164 -2.23 8.89 6.95
N PHE A 165 -2.12 8.66 8.26
CA PHE A 165 -1.64 9.66 9.21
C PHE A 165 -0.11 9.74 9.28
N GLY A 166 0.60 8.73 8.78
CA GLY A 166 2.06 8.62 8.89
C GLY A 166 2.83 9.02 7.63
N ILE A 167 2.14 9.16 6.50
CA ILE A 167 2.79 9.56 5.24
C ILE A 167 3.07 11.06 5.22
N PHE A 168 4.21 11.46 4.67
CA PHE A 168 4.56 12.87 4.49
C PHE A 168 4.14 13.32 3.11
N ARG A 169 3.58 14.53 3.02
CA ARG A 169 3.24 15.18 1.77
C ARG A 169 3.92 16.53 1.72
N ASP A 170 4.52 16.83 0.58
CA ASP A 170 5.00 18.18 0.27
C ASP A 170 3.86 18.95 -0.39
N PRO A 171 3.27 19.96 0.27
CA PRO A 171 2.20 20.75 -0.31
C PRO A 171 2.67 21.74 -1.38
N GLY A 172 3.97 21.82 -1.69
CA GLY A 172 4.50 22.72 -2.72
C GLY A 172 4.43 24.18 -2.27
N GLY A 173 5.34 24.56 -1.36
CA GLY A 173 5.43 25.94 -0.85
C GLY A 173 5.18 26.10 0.65
N ALA A 174 4.95 25.00 1.37
CA ALA A 174 4.92 24.95 2.84
C ALA A 174 5.75 23.75 3.32
N PRO A 175 6.16 23.72 4.60
CA PRO A 175 6.88 22.57 5.15
C PRO A 175 6.10 21.26 4.94
N PRO A 176 6.78 20.13 4.70
CA PRO A 176 6.12 18.85 4.56
C PRO A 176 5.28 18.52 5.79
N THR A 177 4.01 18.19 5.57
CA THR A 177 3.07 17.82 6.63
C THR A 177 2.80 16.32 6.60
N ARG A 178 2.43 15.78 7.76
CA ARG A 178 1.94 14.39 7.84
C ARG A 178 0.47 14.35 7.45
N GLY A 179 0.08 13.26 6.79
CA GLY A 179 -1.28 13.07 6.30
C GLY A 179 -1.30 12.89 4.80
N GLY A 180 -1.96 11.84 4.32
CA GLY A 180 -2.15 11.60 2.90
C GLY A 180 -3.50 10.99 2.60
N HIS A 181 -4.21 11.59 1.65
CA HIS A 181 -5.49 11.11 1.17
C HIS A 181 -5.28 10.10 0.04
N GLY A 182 -6.11 9.06 0.00
CA GLY A 182 -6.23 8.16 -1.13
C GLY A 182 -7.70 7.98 -1.48
N ALA A 183 -8.05 8.12 -2.76
CA ALA A 183 -9.39 7.87 -3.24
C ALA A 183 -9.31 6.99 -4.50
N PHE A 184 -10.16 5.98 -4.57
CA PHE A 184 -10.22 5.06 -5.69
C PHE A 184 -11.66 4.87 -6.13
N ILE A 185 -11.85 4.88 -7.45
CA ILE A 185 -13.07 4.47 -8.11
C ILE A 185 -12.68 3.34 -9.04
N LEU A 186 -13.33 2.19 -8.88
CA LEU A 186 -13.11 1.05 -9.73
C LEU A 186 -14.45 0.57 -10.28
N TRP A 187 -14.46 0.35 -11.58
CA TRP A 187 -15.55 -0.33 -12.26
C TRP A 187 -14.98 -1.57 -12.92
N SER A 188 -15.62 -2.70 -12.68
CA SER A 188 -15.28 -3.97 -13.31
C SER A 188 -16.53 -4.61 -13.87
N LYS A 189 -16.35 -5.41 -14.90
CA LYS A 189 -17.41 -6.18 -15.54
C LYS A 189 -16.94 -7.63 -15.61
N GLU A 190 -17.79 -8.54 -15.17
CA GLU A 190 -17.55 -9.97 -15.33
C GLU A 190 -17.65 -10.30 -16.84
N LEU A 191 -16.64 -10.97 -17.40
CA LEU A 191 -16.64 -11.44 -18.80
C LEU A 191 -17.61 -12.62 -18.97
#